data_AF-X1AIM8-F1
#
_entry.id   AF-X1AIM8-F1
#
_cell.length_a   1.000
_cell.length_b   1.000
_cell.length_c   1.000
_cell.angle_alpha   90.00
_cell.angle_beta   90.00
_cell.angle_gamma   90.00
#
_symmetry.space_group_name_H-M   'P 1'
#
loop_
_entity.id
_entity.type
_entity.pdbx_description
1 polymer ?
#
loop_
_entity_poly.entity_id
_entity_poly.type
_entity_poly.pdbx_seq_one_letter_code
_entity_poly.pdbx_strand_id
1 'polypeptide(L)'
;IIVNTGYHIPDTAWFDRRAMRQVGIMMGYPTNAGKIIENSPAADVGLKEGDEILTVNGKKAYTFQHIEDAEKSGEPAIVTVMRDGKELSFTLTARKPIAPEKMKDTPSFGMLQGESPGLVSAITLHPTPYEQIKHSAGIMYTTITKVISPDSSIGVQHLAGPIGIGKGYYQMLTSPDGWKLALGFTVLFNINLAILNMLPFPVLDGGHITLSILEIIARKPVHPRILEIVQTGFVLMIFGLFIFITSKDVGSFFGGEKESKIPVFEKIITPQ
;
A
#
# COMPACT_ATOMS: atom_id res chain seq x y z
N ILE A 1 4.98 -5.67 27.03
CA ILE A 1 4.31 -4.36 26.89
C ILE A 1 2.94 -4.63 26.27
N ILE A 2 1.85 -4.36 26.99
CA ILE A 2 0.48 -4.42 26.44
C ILE A 2 0.06 -2.97 26.24
N VAL A 3 -0.10 -2.54 24.98
CA VAL A 3 -0.51 -1.17 24.64
C VAL A 3 -2.01 -1.18 24.36
N ASN A 4 -2.81 -0.55 25.23
CA ASN A 4 -4.21 -0.28 24.94
C ASN A 4 -4.30 0.94 24.01
N THR A 5 -4.53 0.68 22.73
CA THR A 5 -4.77 1.71 21.73
C THR A 5 -6.25 2.10 21.75
N GLY A 6 -6.59 3.37 22.01
CA GLY A 6 -7.95 3.93 21.83
C GLY A 6 -8.35 4.05 20.36
N TYR A 7 -8.06 3.02 19.56
CA TYR A 7 -8.22 3.04 18.11
C TYR A 7 -9.69 2.95 17.72
N HIS A 8 -10.20 4.00 17.06
CA HIS A 8 -11.55 4.05 16.51
C HIS A 8 -11.47 4.24 15.00
N ILE A 9 -12.08 3.32 14.23
CA ILE A 9 -12.21 3.48 12.78
C ILE A 9 -13.45 4.35 12.52
N PRO A 10 -13.31 5.59 12.04
CA PRO A 10 -14.46 6.44 11.75
C PRO A 10 -15.36 5.79 10.71
N ASP A 11 -16.67 6.04 10.83
CA ASP A 11 -17.61 5.63 9.80
C ASP A 11 -17.34 6.40 8.51
N THR A 12 -17.33 5.69 7.40
CA THR A 12 -17.09 6.23 6.06
C THR A 12 -18.35 6.13 5.23
N ALA A 13 -18.50 6.98 4.21
CA ALA A 13 -19.60 6.83 3.28
C ALA A 13 -19.57 5.44 2.61
N TRP A 14 -20.72 4.99 2.10
CA TRP A 14 -20.83 3.66 1.49
C TRP A 14 -19.91 3.48 0.27
N PHE A 15 -19.49 4.57 -0.38
CA PHE A 15 -18.55 4.58 -1.50
C PHE A 15 -17.10 4.85 -1.09
N ASP A 16 -16.82 5.18 0.18
CA ASP A 16 -15.47 5.41 0.68
C ASP A 16 -14.84 4.11 1.20
N ARG A 17 -13.52 3.98 1.07
CA ARG A 17 -12.78 2.88 1.67
C ARG A 17 -12.63 3.12 3.17
N ARG A 18 -12.95 2.10 3.97
CA ARG A 18 -12.74 2.14 5.41
C ARG A 18 -11.24 2.04 5.71
N ALA A 19 -10.78 2.74 6.74
CA ALA A 19 -9.39 2.64 7.19
C ALA A 19 -9.10 1.26 7.79
N MET A 20 -7.88 0.76 7.56
CA MET A 20 -7.39 -0.46 8.19
C MET A 20 -6.72 -0.15 9.52
N ARG A 21 -6.81 -1.08 10.47
CA ARG A 21 -6.05 -1.01 11.72
C ARG A 21 -4.56 -1.08 11.42
N GLN A 22 -3.83 -0.07 11.86
CA GLN A 22 -2.38 -0.02 11.77
C GLN A 22 -1.78 -0.13 13.17
N VAL A 23 -0.71 -0.92 13.30
CA VAL A 23 0.01 -1.09 14.57
C VAL A 23 0.88 0.14 14.88
N GLY A 24 1.20 0.95 13.86
CA GLY A 24 1.99 2.17 14.02
C GLY A 24 3.47 1.92 14.35
N ILE A 25 3.94 0.68 14.23
CA ILE A 25 5.35 0.30 14.43
C ILE A 25 5.96 0.09 13.04
N MET A 26 7.01 0.84 12.76
CA MET A 26 7.81 0.69 11.54
C MET A 26 9.28 0.50 11.91
N MET A 27 10.04 -0.15 11.02
CA MET A 27 11.49 -0.20 11.18
C MET A 27 12.08 1.21 11.06
N GLY A 28 12.92 1.59 12.01
CA GLY A 28 13.75 2.78 11.89
C GLY A 28 14.92 2.50 10.96
N TYR A 29 15.30 3.48 10.16
CA TYR A 29 16.45 3.40 9.28
C TYR A 29 17.19 4.74 9.26
N PRO A 30 18.53 4.73 9.03
CA PRO A 30 19.30 5.96 8.85
C PRO A 30 18.65 6.80 7.75
N THR A 31 18.27 8.01 8.11
CA THR A 31 17.54 8.92 7.23
C THR A 31 18.54 9.91 6.67
N ASN A 32 18.87 9.76 5.39
CA ASN A 32 19.83 10.64 4.73
C ASN A 32 19.08 11.68 3.92
N ALA A 33 19.60 12.91 3.89
CA ALA A 33 19.21 13.92 2.94
C ALA A 33 19.61 13.45 1.53
N GLY A 34 18.63 13.26 0.66
CA GLY A 34 18.86 12.98 -0.75
C GLY A 34 19.08 14.25 -1.52
N LYS A 35 18.62 14.25 -2.77
CA LYS A 35 18.67 15.43 -3.64
C LYS A 35 17.97 16.62 -2.98
N ILE A 36 18.69 17.73 -2.90
CA ILE A 36 18.16 19.03 -2.45
C ILE A 36 17.65 19.80 -3.66
N ILE A 37 16.42 20.31 -3.58
CA ILE A 37 15.79 21.10 -4.63
C ILE A 37 16.38 22.53 -4.59
N GLU A 38 16.73 23.09 -5.74
CA GLU A 38 17.21 24.47 -5.84
C GLU A 38 16.13 25.47 -5.39
N ASN A 39 16.55 26.59 -4.77
CA ASN A 39 15.65 27.62 -4.23
C ASN A 39 14.64 27.11 -3.18
N SER A 40 15.01 26.07 -2.44
CA SER A 40 14.20 25.51 -1.35
C SER A 40 14.70 25.96 0.04
N PRO A 41 13.87 25.86 1.10
CA PRO A 41 14.32 26.10 2.47
C PRO A 41 15.56 25.30 2.87
N ALA A 42 15.69 24.04 2.42
CA ALA A 42 16.86 23.21 2.66
C ALA A 42 18.11 23.76 1.95
N ALA A 43 17.97 24.26 0.73
CA ALA A 43 19.06 24.91 0.01
C ALA A 43 19.48 26.23 0.68
N ASP A 44 18.52 27.04 1.13
CA ASP A 44 18.75 28.35 1.76
C ASP A 44 19.65 28.25 3.00
N VAL A 45 19.49 27.17 3.78
CA VAL A 45 20.27 26.93 5.01
C VAL A 45 21.57 26.16 4.75
N GLY A 46 21.82 25.75 3.50
CA GLY A 46 23.03 25.02 3.12
C GLY A 46 23.02 23.54 3.51
N LEU A 47 21.84 22.92 3.59
CA LEU A 47 21.71 21.46 3.67
C LEU A 47 22.26 20.83 2.38
N LYS A 48 22.87 19.65 2.48
CA LYS A 48 23.52 18.98 1.34
C LYS A 48 23.05 17.54 1.22
N GLU A 49 23.07 17.05 -0.01
CA GLU A 49 22.89 15.64 -0.29
C GLU A 49 23.97 14.82 0.44
N GLY A 50 23.54 13.75 1.11
CA GLY A 50 24.37 12.89 1.95
C GLY A 50 24.39 13.24 3.44
N ASP A 51 23.78 14.35 3.87
CA ASP A 51 23.66 14.68 5.30
C ASP A 51 22.84 13.61 6.04
N GLU A 52 23.38 13.03 7.12
CA GLU A 52 22.63 12.07 7.93
C GLU A 52 21.77 12.84 8.95
N ILE A 53 20.46 12.64 8.91
CA ILE A 53 19.51 13.37 9.76
C ILE A 53 19.36 12.65 11.09
N LEU A 54 19.82 13.30 12.16
CA LEU A 54 19.83 12.73 13.51
C LEU A 54 18.55 13.06 14.28
N THR A 55 18.15 14.33 14.28
CA THR A 55 17.00 14.81 15.04
C THR A 55 16.18 15.85 14.29
N VAL A 56 14.88 15.85 14.56
CA VAL A 56 13.93 16.89 14.14
C VAL A 56 13.23 17.39 15.41
N ASN A 57 13.33 18.69 15.70
CA ASN A 57 12.80 19.33 16.92
C ASN A 57 13.28 18.64 18.22
N GLY A 58 14.56 18.26 18.25
CA GLY A 58 15.18 17.58 19.40
C GLY A 58 14.75 16.12 19.60
N LYS A 59 13.85 15.59 18.76
CA LYS A 59 13.45 14.18 18.76
C LYS A 59 14.27 13.42 17.73
N LYS A 60 14.76 12.23 18.08
CA LYS A 60 15.51 11.37 17.17
C LYS A 60 14.66 11.03 15.94
N ALA A 61 15.21 11.29 14.75
CA ALA A 61 14.57 10.97 13.48
C ALA A 61 14.87 9.50 13.14
N TYR A 62 13.87 8.64 13.28
CA TYR A 62 14.00 7.22 12.94
C TYR A 62 13.65 6.93 11.48
N THR A 63 12.94 7.83 10.82
CA THR A 63 12.43 7.68 9.46
C THR A 63 12.25 9.05 8.83
N PHE A 64 12.19 9.11 7.49
CA PHE A 64 11.90 10.34 6.76
C PHE A 64 10.51 10.93 7.09
N GLN A 65 9.59 10.10 7.63
CA GLN A 65 8.28 10.54 8.11
C GLN A 65 8.38 11.68 9.14
N HIS A 66 9.40 11.68 10.01
CA HIS A 66 9.57 12.74 11.01
C HIS A 66 9.81 14.11 10.38
N ILE A 67 10.36 14.14 9.16
CA ILE A 67 10.60 15.35 8.39
C ILE A 67 9.29 15.79 7.73
N GLU A 68 8.57 14.88 7.09
CA GLU A 68 7.25 15.15 6.50
C GLU A 68 6.25 15.67 7.54
N ASP A 69 6.25 15.09 8.74
CA ASP A 69 5.39 15.54 9.85
C ASP A 69 5.75 16.97 10.29
N ALA A 70 7.04 17.31 10.29
CA ALA A 70 7.50 18.67 10.57
C ALA A 70 7.13 19.64 9.43
N GLU A 71 7.20 19.23 8.17
CA GLU A 71 6.74 20.02 7.02
C GLU A 71 5.24 20.32 7.10
N LYS A 72 4.43 19.31 7.44
CA LYS A 72 2.97 19.43 7.60
C LYS A 72 2.57 20.34 8.76
N SER A 73 3.40 20.42 9.82
CA SER A 73 3.14 21.31 10.96
C SER A 73 3.12 22.79 10.58
N GLY A 74 3.88 23.17 9.55
CA GLY A 74 4.05 24.57 9.12
C GLY A 74 4.89 25.43 10.08
N GLU A 75 5.28 24.91 11.24
CA GLU A 75 6.14 25.59 12.20
C GLU A 75 7.62 25.50 11.81
N PRO A 76 8.47 26.45 12.21
CA PRO A 76 9.91 26.33 12.05
C PRO A 76 10.42 25.07 12.77
N ALA A 77 11.10 24.20 12.04
CA ALA A 77 11.65 22.95 12.55
C ALA A 77 13.18 23.04 12.65
N ILE A 78 13.74 22.60 13.77
CA ILE A 78 15.18 22.47 13.96
C ILE A 78 15.59 21.07 13.52
N VAL A 79 16.35 20.96 12.44
CA VAL A 79 16.87 19.71 11.92
C VAL A 79 18.37 19.64 12.21
N THR A 80 18.78 18.62 12.97
CA THR A 80 20.20 18.37 13.26
C THR A 80 20.70 17.23 12.40
N VAL A 81 21.79 17.46 11.70
CA VAL A 81 22.42 16.51 10.80
C VAL A 81 23.87 16.25 11.17
N MET A 82 24.37 15.06 10.81
CA MET A 82 25.78 14.71 10.83
C MET A 82 26.34 14.91 9.43
N ARG A 83 27.35 15.79 9.32
CA ARG A 83 28.11 16.00 8.08
C ARG A 83 29.60 15.91 8.40
N ASP A 84 30.30 15.00 7.74
CA ASP A 84 31.75 14.78 7.94
C ASP A 84 32.15 14.60 9.42
N GLY A 85 31.30 13.93 10.21
CA GLY A 85 31.52 13.70 11.64
C GLY A 85 31.26 14.91 12.55
N LYS A 86 30.67 15.99 12.03
CA LYS A 86 30.23 17.15 12.81
C LYS A 86 28.71 17.27 12.82
N GLU A 87 28.17 17.56 14.00
CA GLU A 87 26.76 17.90 14.14
C GLU A 87 26.51 19.36 13.73
N LEU A 88 25.57 19.54 12.81
CA LEU A 88 25.11 20.84 12.33
C LEU A 88 23.60 20.94 12.54
N SER A 89 23.13 22.04 13.12
CA SER A 89 21.70 22.30 13.29
C SER A 89 21.24 23.41 12.37
N PHE A 90 20.14 23.16 11.66
CA PHE A 90 19.52 24.09 10.73
C PHE A 90 18.07 24.34 11.12
N THR A 91 17.62 25.59 11.01
CA THR A 91 16.22 25.95 11.21
C THR A 91 15.53 26.06 9.86
N LEU A 92 14.58 25.18 9.60
CA LEU A 92 13.84 25.10 8.34
C LEU A 92 12.40 25.55 8.54
N THR A 93 11.90 26.38 7.63
CA THR A 93 10.47 26.72 7.55
C THR A 93 9.94 26.24 6.21
N ALA A 94 8.92 25.37 6.24
CA ALA A 94 8.38 24.78 5.02
C ALA A 94 7.76 25.86 4.13
N ARG A 95 8.03 25.78 2.83
CA ARG A 95 7.45 26.68 1.81
C ARG A 95 6.79 25.84 0.73
N LYS A 96 5.78 26.40 0.07
CA LYS A 96 5.18 25.77 -1.11
C LYS A 96 6.22 25.73 -2.24
N PRO A 97 6.59 24.57 -2.77
CA PRO A 97 7.60 24.48 -3.81
C PRO A 97 7.09 25.08 -5.13
N ILE A 98 8.00 25.68 -5.89
CA ILE A 98 7.72 26.15 -7.26
C ILE A 98 7.82 24.94 -8.20
N ALA A 99 6.85 24.02 -8.09
CA ALA A 99 6.81 22.74 -8.79
C ALA A 99 5.60 22.67 -9.75
N PRO A 100 5.51 21.69 -10.68
CA PRO A 100 4.28 21.44 -11.45
C PRO A 100 3.06 21.25 -10.52
N GLU A 101 1.86 21.59 -11.00
CA GLU A 101 0.64 21.83 -10.19
C GLU A 101 0.36 20.83 -9.07
N LYS A 102 0.71 19.54 -9.23
CA LYS A 102 0.48 18.50 -8.22
C LYS A 102 1.31 18.63 -6.94
N MET A 103 2.44 19.34 -6.96
CA MET A 103 3.29 19.55 -5.77
C MET A 103 3.15 20.98 -5.19
N LYS A 104 2.42 21.88 -5.86
CA LYS A 104 2.33 23.29 -5.46
C LYS A 104 1.65 23.50 -4.11
N ASP A 105 0.79 22.58 -3.68
CA ASP A 105 -0.05 22.80 -2.50
C ASP A 105 0.45 22.13 -1.21
N THR A 106 1.54 21.37 -1.28
CA THR A 106 2.13 20.75 -0.08
C THR A 106 3.36 21.54 0.35
N PRO A 107 3.37 22.14 1.57
CA PRO A 107 4.57 22.75 2.13
C PRO A 107 5.70 21.71 2.21
N SER A 108 6.91 22.09 1.82
CA SER A 108 8.08 21.24 1.93
C SER A 108 9.34 22.05 2.26
N PHE A 109 10.32 21.40 2.87
CA PHE A 109 11.69 21.89 3.01
C PHE A 109 12.48 21.77 1.69
N GLY A 110 11.98 21.02 0.71
CA GLY A 110 12.61 20.80 -0.59
C GLY A 110 13.84 19.89 -0.54
N MET A 111 13.78 18.88 0.34
CA MET A 111 14.74 17.80 0.43
C MET A 111 14.03 16.50 0.07
N LEU A 112 14.64 15.70 -0.81
CA LEU A 112 14.16 14.35 -1.10
C LEU A 112 14.77 13.34 -0.13
N GLN A 113 14.10 12.21 0.06
CA GLN A 113 14.66 11.09 0.79
C GLN A 113 15.90 10.53 0.06
N GLY A 114 17.03 10.50 0.76
CA GLY A 114 18.27 9.91 0.25
C GLY A 114 18.26 8.39 0.32
N GLU A 115 19.11 7.75 -0.49
CA GLU A 115 19.32 6.32 -0.40
C GLU A 115 19.87 5.96 0.99
N SER A 116 19.22 5.00 1.65
CA SER A 116 19.68 4.49 2.94
C SER A 116 20.60 3.28 2.69
N PRO A 117 21.90 3.35 3.04
CA PRO A 117 22.89 2.34 2.69
C PRO A 117 22.63 0.93 3.22
N GLY A 118 21.66 0.74 4.13
CA GLY A 118 21.30 -0.55 4.72
C GLY A 118 19.96 -1.14 4.28
N LEU A 119 19.14 -0.40 3.53
CA LEU A 119 17.78 -0.79 3.18
C LEU A 119 17.64 -1.33 1.76
N VAL A 120 18.49 -0.85 0.84
CA VAL A 120 18.44 -1.18 -0.59
C VAL A 120 19.63 -2.04 -0.97
N SER A 121 19.80 -3.17 -0.28
CA SER A 121 20.51 -4.29 -0.91
C SER A 121 19.48 -5.00 -1.79
N ALA A 122 19.31 -4.54 -3.02
CA ALA A 122 18.47 -5.19 -4.02
C ALA A 122 19.10 -6.54 -4.40
N ILE A 123 18.89 -7.56 -3.57
CA ILE A 123 19.27 -8.91 -3.92
C ILE A 123 18.37 -9.37 -5.06
N THR A 124 18.96 -9.69 -6.20
CA THR A 124 18.22 -10.29 -7.30
C THR A 124 17.99 -11.75 -6.94
N LEU A 125 16.79 -12.05 -6.45
CA LEU A 125 16.36 -13.42 -6.20
C LEU A 125 15.96 -14.06 -7.53
N HIS A 126 16.35 -15.31 -7.74
CA HIS A 126 15.98 -16.11 -8.91
C HIS A 126 15.06 -17.26 -8.48
N PRO A 127 13.83 -16.97 -8.01
CA PRO A 127 12.91 -18.01 -7.56
C PRO A 127 12.51 -18.89 -8.74
N THR A 128 12.45 -20.20 -8.49
CA THR A 128 11.99 -21.15 -9.50
C THR A 128 10.50 -20.93 -9.81
N PRO A 129 10.01 -21.31 -11.02
CA PRO A 129 8.59 -21.17 -11.36
C PRO A 129 7.65 -21.83 -10.33
N TYR A 130 8.05 -22.98 -9.78
CA TYR A 130 7.28 -23.69 -8.76
C TYR A 130 7.17 -22.89 -7.45
N GLU A 131 8.26 -22.28 -7.00
CA GLU A 131 8.25 -21.42 -5.80
C GLU A 131 7.35 -20.20 -6.01
N GLN A 132 7.37 -19.59 -7.20
CA GLN A 132 6.51 -18.45 -7.53
C GLN A 132 5.02 -18.82 -7.51
N ILE A 133 4.66 -20.01 -8.02
CA ILE A 133 3.29 -20.52 -7.98
C ILE A 133 2.87 -20.79 -6.54
N LYS A 134 3.70 -21.50 -5.76
CA LYS A 134 3.42 -21.81 -4.35
C LYS A 134 3.26 -20.54 -3.52
N HIS A 135 4.12 -19.55 -3.73
CA HIS A 135 4.06 -18.26 -3.07
C HIS A 135 2.77 -17.50 -3.43
N SER A 136 2.44 -17.41 -4.71
CA SER A 136 1.20 -16.78 -5.18
C SER A 136 -0.05 -17.47 -4.62
N ALA A 137 -0.07 -18.81 -4.62
CA ALA A 137 -1.15 -19.59 -4.02
C ALA A 137 -1.29 -19.34 -2.51
N GLY A 138 -0.18 -19.22 -1.78
CA GLY A 138 -0.17 -18.85 -0.36
C GLY A 138 -0.73 -17.45 -0.11
N ILE A 139 -0.35 -16.46 -0.93
CA ILE A 139 -0.91 -15.10 -0.88
C ILE A 139 -2.41 -15.13 -1.17
N MET A 140 -2.85 -15.86 -2.19
CA MET A 140 -4.26 -16.00 -2.53
C MET A 140 -5.05 -16.60 -1.36
N TYR A 141 -4.58 -17.72 -0.81
CA TYR A 141 -5.23 -18.41 0.31
C TYR A 141 -5.35 -17.50 1.54
N THR A 142 -4.27 -16.83 1.93
CA THR A 142 -4.28 -15.90 3.07
C THR A 142 -5.16 -14.68 2.83
N THR A 143 -5.25 -14.18 1.59
CA THR A 143 -6.11 -13.05 1.24
C THR A 143 -7.58 -13.44 1.32
N ILE A 144 -7.98 -14.55 0.68
CA ILE A 144 -9.36 -15.04 0.70
C ILE A 144 -9.82 -15.33 2.13
N THR A 145 -9.01 -16.05 2.92
CA THR A 145 -9.35 -16.40 4.30
C THR A 145 -9.50 -15.16 5.18
N LYS A 146 -8.61 -14.16 5.04
CA LYS A 146 -8.73 -12.90 5.78
C LYS A 146 -9.93 -12.07 5.34
N VAL A 147 -10.26 -12.05 4.05
CA VAL A 147 -11.39 -11.27 3.51
C VAL A 147 -12.75 -11.82 3.96
N ILE A 148 -12.85 -13.14 4.15
CA ILE A 148 -14.08 -13.82 4.57
C ILE A 148 -14.20 -13.91 6.10
N SER A 149 -13.09 -13.88 6.83
CA SER A 149 -13.08 -14.01 8.30
C SER A 149 -13.76 -12.81 8.98
N PRO A 150 -14.78 -13.02 9.84
CA PRO A 150 -15.45 -11.94 10.58
C PRO A 150 -14.52 -11.17 11.53
N ASP A 151 -13.51 -11.86 12.08
CA ASP A 151 -12.55 -11.29 13.03
C ASP A 151 -11.40 -10.50 12.34
N SER A 152 -11.42 -10.43 11.01
CA SER A 152 -10.41 -9.72 10.24
C SER A 152 -10.82 -8.27 10.03
N SER A 153 -9.88 -7.34 10.24
CA SER A 153 -10.06 -5.94 9.85
C SER A 153 -10.06 -5.72 8.33
N ILE A 154 -9.70 -6.75 7.55
CA ILE A 154 -9.63 -6.72 6.08
C ILE A 154 -10.88 -7.40 5.51
N GLY A 155 -11.86 -6.61 5.04
CA GLY A 155 -13.00 -7.11 4.26
C GLY A 155 -12.91 -6.84 2.75
N VAL A 156 -13.96 -7.26 2.01
CA VAL A 156 -14.08 -7.18 0.54
C VAL A 156 -13.89 -5.77 -0.02
N GLN A 157 -14.29 -4.74 0.73
CA GLN A 157 -14.11 -3.34 0.35
C GLN A 157 -12.64 -2.88 0.23
N HIS A 158 -11.69 -3.66 0.76
CA HIS A 158 -10.26 -3.35 0.68
C HIS A 158 -9.59 -3.98 -0.54
N LEU A 159 -10.27 -4.87 -1.27
CA LEU A 159 -9.76 -5.38 -2.54
C LEU A 159 -9.62 -4.24 -3.55
N ALA A 160 -8.55 -4.23 -4.35
CA ALA A 160 -8.36 -3.24 -5.39
C ALA A 160 -9.26 -3.55 -6.59
N GLY A 161 -9.97 -2.54 -7.11
CA GLY A 161 -10.67 -2.65 -8.38
C GLY A 161 -9.77 -2.28 -9.56
N PRO A 162 -10.33 -2.18 -10.77
CA PRO A 162 -9.56 -1.86 -11.98
C PRO A 162 -8.81 -0.52 -11.89
N ILE A 163 -9.44 0.47 -11.28
CA ILE A 163 -8.85 1.81 -11.12
C ILE A 163 -7.72 1.75 -10.10
N GLY A 164 -7.91 1.05 -8.98
CA GLY A 164 -6.87 0.81 -7.97
C GLY A 164 -5.67 0.04 -8.54
N ILE A 165 -5.93 -0.99 -9.35
CA ILE A 165 -4.88 -1.74 -10.07
C ILE A 165 -4.13 -0.82 -11.03
N GLY A 166 -4.83 0.02 -11.79
CA GLY A 166 -4.23 1.01 -12.68
C GLY A 166 -3.34 2.03 -11.94
N LYS A 167 -3.81 2.54 -10.79
CA LYS A 167 -3.01 3.41 -9.89
C LYS A 167 -1.74 2.68 -9.41
N GLY A 168 -1.87 1.39 -9.04
CA GLY A 168 -0.74 0.55 -8.65
C GLY A 168 0.30 0.42 -9.76
N TYR A 169 -0.12 0.11 -11.00
CA TYR A 169 0.78 0.09 -12.15
C TYR A 169 1.45 1.44 -12.39
N TYR A 170 0.70 2.55 -12.31
CA TYR A 170 1.27 3.89 -12.45
C TYR A 170 2.38 4.14 -11.42
N GLN A 171 2.11 3.86 -10.13
CA GLN A 171 3.10 4.01 -9.05
C GLN A 171 4.36 3.15 -9.26
N MET A 172 4.17 1.90 -9.68
CA MET A 172 5.28 1.00 -10.00
C MET A 172 6.11 1.55 -11.16
N LEU A 173 5.48 1.95 -12.27
CA LEU A 173 6.17 2.45 -13.47
C LEU A 173 6.87 3.80 -13.26
N THR A 174 6.45 4.60 -12.27
CA THR A 174 7.15 5.84 -11.89
C THR A 174 8.36 5.62 -10.98
N SER A 175 8.58 4.40 -10.47
CA SER A 175 9.71 4.09 -9.59
C SER A 175 10.99 3.76 -10.38
N PRO A 176 12.18 3.93 -9.78
CA PRO A 176 13.43 3.38 -10.35
C PRO A 176 13.27 1.87 -10.58
N ASP A 177 13.65 1.37 -11.76
CA ASP A 177 13.41 -0.03 -12.19
C ASP A 177 11.93 -0.47 -12.21
N GLY A 178 11.00 0.48 -12.31
CA GLY A 178 9.55 0.26 -12.24
C GLY A 178 8.98 -0.78 -13.20
N TRP A 179 9.61 -0.98 -14.36
CA TRP A 179 9.19 -2.00 -15.33
C TRP A 179 9.39 -3.43 -14.78
N LYS A 180 10.42 -3.69 -13.97
CA LYS A 180 10.65 -5.01 -13.34
C LYS A 180 9.57 -5.29 -12.30
N LEU A 181 9.22 -4.28 -11.49
CA LEU A 181 8.14 -4.36 -10.51
C LEU A 181 6.79 -4.61 -11.19
N ALA A 182 6.50 -3.86 -12.26
CA ALA A 182 5.28 -4.03 -13.04
C ALA A 182 5.19 -5.44 -13.65
N LEU A 183 6.27 -5.96 -14.24
CA LEU A 183 6.30 -7.33 -14.75
C LEU A 183 6.09 -8.37 -13.64
N GLY A 184 6.74 -8.22 -12.49
CA GLY A 184 6.54 -9.11 -11.34
C GLY A 184 5.09 -9.11 -10.84
N PHE A 185 4.47 -7.93 -10.80
CA PHE A 185 3.06 -7.78 -10.47
C PHE A 185 2.15 -8.42 -11.54
N THR A 186 2.45 -8.26 -12.83
CA THR A 186 1.74 -8.93 -13.92
C THR A 186 1.83 -10.45 -13.80
N VAL A 187 2.99 -11.01 -13.49
CA VAL A 187 3.19 -12.46 -13.28
C VAL A 187 2.32 -12.94 -12.12
N LEU A 188 2.39 -12.28 -10.96
CA LEU A 188 1.57 -12.61 -9.79
C LEU A 188 0.08 -12.57 -10.12
N PHE A 189 -0.38 -11.53 -10.83
CA PHE A 189 -1.77 -11.38 -11.23
C PHE A 189 -2.25 -12.49 -12.16
N ASN A 190 -1.45 -12.86 -13.16
CA ASN A 190 -1.79 -13.95 -14.10
C ASN A 190 -1.81 -15.32 -13.41
N ILE A 191 -0.87 -15.60 -12.50
CA ILE A 191 -0.89 -16.85 -11.72
C ILE A 191 -2.16 -16.90 -10.87
N ASN A 192 -2.52 -15.79 -10.22
CA ASN A 192 -3.73 -15.69 -9.42
C ASN A 192 -5.00 -15.89 -10.25
N LEU A 193 -5.08 -15.33 -11.46
CA LEU A 193 -6.18 -15.58 -12.39
C LEU A 193 -6.24 -17.04 -12.83
N ALA A 194 -5.09 -17.66 -13.14
CA ALA A 194 -5.04 -19.08 -13.49
C ALA A 194 -5.53 -19.96 -12.34
N ILE A 195 -5.12 -19.69 -11.10
CA ILE A 195 -5.59 -20.41 -9.91
C ILE A 195 -7.09 -20.22 -9.72
N LEU A 196 -7.61 -18.99 -9.82
CA LEU A 196 -9.05 -18.72 -9.71
C LEU A 196 -9.83 -19.47 -10.79
N ASN A 197 -9.35 -19.44 -12.05
CA ASN A 197 -10.00 -20.12 -13.16
C ASN A 197 -10.03 -21.64 -13.00
N MET A 198 -9.13 -22.23 -12.19
CA MET A 198 -9.15 -23.65 -11.86
C MET A 198 -10.13 -24.02 -10.73
N LEU A 199 -10.76 -23.04 -10.07
CA LEU A 199 -11.74 -23.31 -9.02
C LEU A 199 -13.03 -23.91 -9.60
N PRO A 200 -13.76 -24.73 -8.83
CA PRO A 200 -14.97 -25.43 -9.26
C PRO A 200 -16.19 -24.49 -9.29
N PHE A 201 -16.07 -23.34 -9.97
CA PHE A 201 -17.13 -22.36 -10.11
C PHE A 201 -17.74 -22.41 -11.52
N PRO A 202 -19.06 -22.53 -11.69
CA PRO A 202 -19.70 -22.81 -12.99
C PRO A 202 -19.41 -21.85 -14.15
N VAL A 203 -18.94 -20.64 -13.88
CA VAL A 203 -18.60 -19.60 -14.88
C VAL A 203 -17.12 -19.68 -15.30
N LEU A 204 -16.29 -20.39 -14.54
CA LEU A 204 -14.87 -20.54 -14.77
C LEU A 204 -14.56 -21.87 -15.46
N ASP A 205 -13.40 -21.96 -16.09
CA ASP A 205 -12.95 -23.17 -16.80
C ASP A 205 -12.94 -24.41 -15.88
N GLY A 206 -12.54 -24.26 -14.61
CA GLY A 206 -12.59 -25.29 -13.58
C GLY A 206 -14.02 -25.76 -13.26
N GLY A 207 -15.02 -24.87 -13.39
CA GLY A 207 -16.43 -25.23 -13.32
C GLY A 207 -16.83 -26.22 -14.41
N HIS A 208 -16.44 -25.94 -15.65
CA HIS A 208 -16.70 -26.86 -16.76
C HIS A 208 -16.01 -28.21 -16.53
N ILE A 209 -14.75 -28.21 -16.11
CA ILE A 209 -14.01 -29.44 -15.79
C ILE A 209 -14.73 -30.24 -14.69
N THR A 210 -15.13 -29.59 -13.60
CA THR A 210 -15.81 -30.27 -12.48
C THR A 210 -17.18 -30.80 -12.85
N LEU A 211 -17.95 -30.07 -13.68
CA LEU A 211 -19.23 -30.52 -14.19
C LEU A 211 -19.05 -31.72 -15.12
N SER A 212 -18.07 -31.72 -16.01
CA SER A 212 -17.77 -32.87 -16.86
C SER A 212 -17.35 -34.10 -16.03
N ILE A 213 -16.54 -33.92 -14.98
CA ILE A 213 -16.19 -35.01 -14.05
C ILE A 213 -17.46 -35.53 -13.35
N LEU A 214 -18.35 -34.64 -12.90
CA LEU A 214 -19.60 -35.02 -12.26
C LEU A 214 -20.51 -35.79 -13.22
N GLU A 215 -20.62 -35.39 -14.49
CA GLU A 215 -21.38 -36.09 -15.52
C GLU A 215 -20.84 -37.49 -15.81
N ILE A 216 -19.51 -37.65 -15.84
CA ILE A 216 -18.85 -38.95 -16.00
C ILE A 216 -19.23 -39.88 -14.84
N ILE A 217 -19.21 -39.38 -13.60
CA ILE A 217 -19.55 -40.16 -12.40
C ILE A 217 -21.05 -40.45 -12.34
N ALA A 218 -21.90 -39.45 -12.56
CA ALA A 218 -23.35 -39.54 -12.47
C ALA A 218 -23.99 -40.24 -13.68
N ARG A 219 -23.23 -40.41 -14.79
CA ARG A 219 -23.67 -40.95 -16.09
C ARG A 219 -24.94 -40.28 -16.63
N LYS A 220 -25.20 -39.04 -16.22
CA LYS A 220 -26.36 -38.25 -16.61
C LYS A 220 -25.89 -36.81 -16.85
N PRO A 221 -26.34 -36.18 -17.95
CA PRO A 221 -26.01 -34.78 -18.22
C PRO A 221 -26.65 -33.88 -17.16
N VAL A 222 -25.95 -32.81 -16.79
CA VAL A 222 -26.52 -31.77 -15.92
C VAL A 222 -27.62 -31.04 -16.68
N HIS A 223 -28.75 -30.77 -16.01
CA HIS A 223 -29.89 -30.12 -16.66
C HIS A 223 -29.49 -28.70 -17.13
N PRO A 224 -29.57 -28.37 -18.44
CA PRO A 224 -29.06 -27.11 -18.98
C PRO A 224 -29.63 -25.86 -18.30
N ARG A 225 -30.92 -25.89 -17.95
CA ARG A 225 -31.60 -24.79 -17.25
C ARG A 225 -31.03 -24.51 -15.84
N ILE A 226 -30.56 -25.53 -15.13
CA ILE A 226 -29.95 -25.33 -13.80
C ILE A 226 -28.58 -24.67 -13.98
N LEU A 227 -27.81 -25.14 -14.96
CA LEU A 227 -26.51 -24.56 -15.28
C LEU A 227 -26.63 -23.09 -15.68
N GLU A 228 -27.59 -22.75 -16.55
CA GLU A 228 -27.85 -21.38 -16.98
C GLU A 228 -28.20 -20.46 -15.80
N ILE A 229 -29.08 -20.91 -14.90
CA ILE A 229 -29.47 -20.14 -13.70
C ILE A 229 -28.26 -19.92 -12.79
N VAL A 230 -27.48 -20.97 -12.51
CA VAL A 230 -26.33 -20.88 -11.61
C VAL A 230 -25.22 -20.02 -12.22
N GLN A 231 -24.92 -20.19 -13.51
CA GLN A 231 -23.95 -19.37 -14.22
C GLN A 231 -24.37 -17.90 -14.25
N THR A 232 -25.62 -17.62 -14.61
CA THR A 232 -26.14 -16.25 -14.64
C THR A 232 -26.08 -15.62 -13.25
N GLY A 233 -26.47 -16.35 -12.21
CA GLY A 233 -26.36 -15.89 -10.82
C GLY A 233 -24.92 -15.55 -10.43
N PHE A 234 -23.96 -16.41 -10.77
CA PHE A 234 -22.54 -16.17 -10.52
C PHE A 234 -21.99 -14.97 -11.31
N VAL A 235 -22.34 -14.83 -12.59
CA VAL A 235 -21.94 -13.68 -13.41
C VAL A 235 -22.48 -12.39 -12.80
N LEU A 236 -23.76 -12.36 -12.43
CA LEU A 236 -24.38 -11.20 -11.80
C LEU A 236 -23.73 -10.87 -10.45
N MET A 237 -23.39 -11.88 -9.66
CA MET A 237 -22.68 -11.71 -8.39
C MET A 237 -21.28 -11.10 -8.60
N ILE A 238 -20.48 -11.65 -9.51
CA ILE A 238 -19.13 -11.14 -9.82
C ILE A 238 -19.22 -9.73 -10.40
N PHE A 239 -20.19 -9.48 -11.29
CA PHE A 239 -20.40 -8.16 -11.88
C PHE A 239 -20.86 -7.13 -10.84
N GLY A 240 -21.75 -7.51 -9.93
CA GLY A 240 -22.15 -6.68 -8.80
C GLY A 240 -20.96 -6.36 -7.88
N LEU A 241 -20.12 -7.35 -7.59
CA LEU A 241 -18.88 -7.15 -6.84
C LEU A 241 -17.92 -6.21 -7.57
N PHE A 242 -17.78 -6.35 -8.88
CA PHE A 242 -16.95 -5.49 -9.72
C PHE A 242 -17.40 -4.02 -9.65
N ILE A 243 -18.71 -3.76 -9.79
CA ILE A 243 -19.28 -2.41 -9.67
C ILE A 243 -19.06 -1.87 -8.26
N PHE A 244 -19.29 -2.70 -7.23
CA PHE A 244 -19.11 -2.30 -5.83
C PHE A 244 -17.66 -1.87 -5.54
N ILE A 245 -16.67 -2.69 -5.91
CA ILE A 245 -15.25 -2.38 -5.68
C ILE A 245 -14.82 -1.18 -6.53
N THR A 246 -15.26 -1.09 -7.78
CA THR A 246 -14.94 0.06 -8.65
C THR A 246 -15.50 1.36 -8.06
N SER A 247 -16.70 1.33 -7.49
CA SER A 247 -17.28 2.49 -6.79
C SER A 247 -16.42 2.92 -5.60
N LYS A 248 -15.84 1.96 -4.86
CA LYS A 248 -14.88 2.22 -3.77
C LYS A 248 -13.58 2.85 -4.26
N ASP A 249 -13.06 2.42 -5.42
CA ASP A 249 -11.88 3.04 -6.03
C ASP A 249 -12.14 4.49 -6.41
N VAL A 250 -13.27 4.76 -7.08
CA VAL A 250 -13.67 6.11 -7.51
C VAL A 250 -13.84 7.02 -6.29
N GLY A 251 -14.54 6.55 -5.25
CA GLY A 251 -14.70 7.30 -4.00
C GLY A 251 -13.35 7.67 -3.38
N SER A 252 -12.43 6.70 -3.27
CA SER A 252 -11.07 6.95 -2.77
C SER A 252 -10.25 7.90 -3.67
N PHE A 253 -10.50 7.92 -4.97
CA PHE A 253 -9.79 8.75 -5.93
C PHE A 253 -10.22 10.22 -5.86
N PHE A 254 -11.54 10.47 -5.75
CA PHE A 254 -12.10 11.84 -5.74
C PHE A 254 -12.28 12.42 -4.33
N GLY A 255 -12.52 11.59 -3.31
CA GLY A 255 -12.78 12.02 -1.95
C GLY A 255 -11.52 12.47 -1.17
N GLY A 256 -10.35 12.33 -1.78
CA GLY A 256 -9.06 12.32 -1.07
C GLY A 256 -8.96 11.07 -0.20
N GLU A 257 -7.78 10.47 -0.09
CA GLU A 257 -7.49 9.62 1.06
C GLU A 257 -7.63 10.55 2.28
N LYS A 258 -8.81 10.58 2.92
CA LYS A 258 -8.95 11.14 4.26
C LYS A 258 -7.99 10.30 5.09
N GLU A 259 -6.77 10.82 5.25
CA GLU A 259 -5.69 10.17 5.98
C GLU A 259 -6.34 9.52 7.19
N SER A 260 -6.21 8.20 7.28
CA SER A 260 -6.66 7.46 8.44
C SER A 260 -6.09 8.19 9.63
N LYS A 261 -6.95 8.93 10.36
CA LYS A 261 -6.50 9.80 11.46
C LYS A 261 -5.55 8.95 12.29
N ILE A 262 -4.28 9.37 12.28
CA ILE A 262 -3.19 8.63 12.91
C ILE A 262 -3.65 8.31 14.33
N PRO A 263 -3.49 7.08 14.81
CA PRO A 263 -3.91 6.72 16.16
C PRO A 263 -3.29 7.71 17.16
N VAL A 264 -4.15 8.41 17.89
CA VAL A 264 -3.70 9.17 19.06
C VAL A 264 -3.43 8.13 20.15
N PHE A 265 -2.15 7.86 20.41
CA PHE A 265 -1.74 6.97 21.48
C PHE A 265 -1.91 7.71 22.82
N GLU A 266 -3.02 7.47 23.53
CA GLU A 266 -3.32 8.19 24.78
C GLU A 266 -2.46 7.76 25.97
N LYS A 267 -1.85 6.57 25.98
CA LYS A 267 -0.89 6.18 27.04
C LYS A 267 -0.17 4.85 26.76
N ILE A 268 1.15 4.83 26.95
CA ILE A 268 1.92 3.59 27.10
C ILE A 268 1.89 3.23 28.58
N ILE A 269 1.19 2.15 28.95
CA ILE A 269 1.30 1.58 30.30
C ILE A 269 2.33 0.46 30.22
N THR A 270 3.51 0.70 30.80
CA THR A 270 4.49 -0.36 31.04
C THR A 270 4.00 -1.19 32.22
N PRO A 271 3.79 -2.51 32.09
CA PRO A 271 3.57 -3.35 33.26
C PRO A 271 4.87 -3.36 34.08
N GLN A 272 4.74 -3.17 35.40
CA GLN A 272 5.83 -3.37 36.36
C GLN A 272 6.32 -4.81 36.37
#